data_AF-A0A1F3SHE0-F1
#
_entry.id   AF-A0A1F3SHE0-F1
#
_cell.length_a   1.000
_cell.length_b   1.000
_cell.length_c   1.000
_cell.angle_alpha   90.00
_cell.angle_beta   90.00
_cell.angle_gamma   90.00
#
_symmetry.space_group_name_H-M   'P 1'
#
loop_
_entity.id
_entity.type
_entity.pdbx_description
1 polymer ?
#
loop_
_entity_poly.entity_id
_entity_poly.type
_entity_poly.pdbx_seq_one_letter_code
_entity_poly.pdbx_strand_id
1 'polypeptide(L)'
;MDKHKTKKISDLKIPKFSEIDLSEFDEYESSIDFTNPKEVKKRLVEHFIAGEHDTFFEIVSLYLDHVGKTKVSKEAKIPQRTIYNFIKGEHKTSSENVFKVMKFISAQVIKYAK
;
A
#
# COMPACT_ATOMS: atom_id res chain seq x y z
N MET A 1 8.47 -17.25 42.21
CA MET A 1 7.87 -17.73 40.94
C MET A 1 6.45 -17.18 40.89
N ASP A 2 6.27 -16.06 40.20
CA ASP A 2 4.97 -15.39 40.04
C ASP A 2 4.08 -16.15 39.06
N LYS A 3 2.88 -16.52 39.52
CA LYS A 3 1.83 -17.11 38.67
C LYS A 3 1.06 -15.97 38.02
N HIS A 4 1.35 -15.68 36.75
CA HIS A 4 0.51 -14.79 35.94
C HIS A 4 -0.92 -15.35 35.87
N LYS A 5 -1.88 -14.67 36.52
CA LYS A 5 -3.31 -14.93 36.37
C LYS A 5 -3.78 -14.36 35.03
N THR A 6 -3.99 -15.21 34.04
CA THR A 6 -4.74 -14.86 32.83
C THR A 6 -6.22 -14.70 33.18
N LYS A 7 -6.76 -13.49 32.95
CA LYS A 7 -8.21 -13.25 33.04
C LYS A 7 -8.91 -13.90 31.85
N LYS A 8 -10.07 -14.52 32.09
CA LYS A 8 -10.87 -15.14 31.02
C LYS A 8 -11.52 -14.04 30.18
N ILE A 9 -11.57 -14.28 28.86
CA ILE A 9 -12.11 -13.35 27.85
C ILE A 9 -13.58 -12.97 28.17
N SER A 10 -14.31 -13.84 28.86
CA SER A 10 -15.69 -13.60 29.31
C SER A 10 -15.87 -12.42 30.26
N ASP A 11 -14.80 -11.95 30.90
CA ASP A 11 -14.85 -10.80 31.83
C ASP A 11 -14.60 -9.45 31.14
N LEU A 12 -14.29 -9.45 29.85
CA LEU A 12 -14.15 -8.22 29.06
C LEU A 12 -15.55 -7.73 28.66
N LYS A 13 -15.97 -6.60 29.22
CA LYS A 13 -17.11 -5.83 28.69
C LYS A 13 -16.73 -5.32 27.30
N ILE A 14 -17.09 -6.07 26.27
CA ILE A 14 -17.02 -5.60 24.89
C ILE A 14 -18.17 -4.60 24.71
N PRO A 15 -17.90 -3.32 24.42
CA PRO A 15 -18.97 -2.37 24.12
C PRO A 15 -19.78 -2.86 22.92
N LYS A 16 -21.11 -2.77 23.01
CA LYS A 16 -21.99 -3.13 21.89
C LYS A 16 -21.75 -2.13 20.76
N PHE A 17 -21.39 -2.62 19.58
CA PHE A 17 -21.10 -1.86 18.36
C PHE A 17 -22.28 -1.04 17.79
N SER A 18 -23.37 -0.85 18.55
CA SER A 18 -24.61 -0.23 18.08
C SER A 18 -24.62 1.31 18.13
N GLU A 19 -23.55 1.94 18.59
CA GLU A 19 -23.48 3.41 18.81
C GLU A 19 -22.20 4.03 18.25
N ILE A 20 -21.67 3.49 17.14
CA ILE A 20 -20.62 4.18 16.39
C ILE A 20 -21.33 5.03 15.34
N ASP A 21 -21.24 6.35 15.48
CA ASP A 21 -21.66 7.28 14.44
C ASP A 21 -20.67 7.18 13.28
N LEU A 22 -21.08 6.48 12.22
CA LEU A 22 -20.26 6.26 11.04
C LEU A 22 -20.28 7.46 10.07
N SER A 23 -21.01 8.54 10.39
CA SER A 23 -21.11 9.72 9.53
C SER A 23 -19.85 10.60 9.53
N GLU A 24 -18.95 10.40 10.49
CA GLU A 24 -17.61 11.03 10.53
C GLU A 24 -16.54 10.23 9.75
N PHE A 25 -16.88 9.04 9.25
CA PHE A 25 -15.99 8.34 8.32
C PHE A 25 -16.27 8.90 6.93
N ASP A 26 -15.32 9.67 6.41
CA ASP A 26 -15.27 10.08 5.01
C ASP A 26 -15.67 8.89 4.12
N GLU A 27 -16.54 9.14 3.13
CA GLU A 27 -16.98 8.13 2.17
C GLU A 27 -15.81 7.23 1.78
N TYR A 28 -15.93 5.93 2.07
CA TYR A 28 -14.94 4.95 1.67
C TYR A 28 -14.79 5.01 0.14
N GLU A 29 -13.76 5.69 -0.36
CA GLU A 29 -13.45 5.78 -1.80
C GLU A 29 -13.09 4.37 -2.30
N SER A 30 -14.12 3.65 -2.77
CA SER A 30 -14.16 2.19 -2.84
C SER A 30 -13.26 1.53 -3.89
N SER A 31 -12.43 2.26 -4.63
CA SER A 31 -11.43 1.65 -5.51
C SER A 31 -10.44 2.69 -6.00
N ILE A 32 -9.14 2.45 -5.79
CA ILE A 32 -8.09 3.19 -6.51
C ILE A 32 -8.17 2.78 -7.99
N ASP A 33 -8.34 3.76 -8.89
CA ASP A 33 -8.23 3.48 -10.33
C ASP A 33 -6.76 3.30 -10.72
N PHE A 34 -6.30 2.06 -10.74
CA PHE A 34 -4.93 1.72 -11.15
C PHE A 34 -4.65 1.98 -12.65
N THR A 35 -5.68 2.24 -13.47
CA THR A 35 -5.50 2.66 -14.86
C THR A 35 -5.15 4.14 -14.98
N ASN A 36 -5.30 4.91 -13.90
CA ASN A 36 -4.97 6.32 -13.80
C ASN A 36 -3.69 6.55 -12.96
N PRO A 37 -2.51 6.67 -13.57
CA PRO A 37 -1.25 6.85 -12.84
C PRO A 37 -1.20 8.12 -11.98
N LYS A 38 -2.01 9.15 -12.30
CA LYS A 38 -2.06 10.40 -11.53
C LYS A 38 -2.68 10.15 -10.16
N GLU A 39 -3.77 9.40 -10.12
CA GLU A 39 -4.45 9.03 -8.90
C GLU A 39 -3.59 8.12 -8.03
N VAL A 40 -2.97 7.10 -8.63
CA VAL A 40 -2.01 6.22 -7.94
C VAL A 40 -0.88 7.03 -7.32
N LYS A 41 -0.28 7.97 -8.07
CA LYS A 41 0.78 8.84 -7.55
C LYS A 41 0.29 9.69 -6.38
N LYS A 42 -0.92 10.28 -6.48
CA LYS A 42 -1.51 11.11 -5.42
C LYS A 42 -1.61 10.30 -4.12
N ARG A 43 -2.23 9.12 -4.16
CA ARG A 43 -2.38 8.24 -2.99
C ARG A 43 -1.04 7.84 -2.38
N LEU A 44 -0.06 7.47 -3.22
CA LEU A 44 1.27 7.11 -2.73
C LEU A 44 1.95 8.26 -1.97
N VAL A 45 1.79 9.50 -2.43
CA VAL A 45 2.34 10.67 -1.73
C VAL A 45 1.61 10.92 -0.41
N GLU A 46 0.28 10.81 -0.39
CA GLU A 46 -0.54 11.00 0.81
C GLU A 46 -0.14 10.00 1.92
N HIS A 47 -0.10 8.70 1.61
CA HIS A 47 0.27 7.68 2.60
C HIS A 47 1.75 7.74 3.00
N PHE A 48 2.63 8.16 2.09
CA PHE A 48 4.05 8.37 2.43
C PHE A 48 4.24 9.52 3.43
N ILE A 49 3.52 10.65 3.25
CA ILE A 49 3.57 11.80 4.16
C ILE A 49 2.92 11.47 5.50
N ALA A 50 1.81 10.74 5.49
CA ALA A 50 1.13 10.28 6.70
C ALA A 50 1.93 9.24 7.51
N GLY A 51 3.00 8.68 6.95
CA GLY A 51 3.79 7.62 7.57
C GLY A 51 3.11 6.24 7.54
N GLU A 52 2.06 6.10 6.74
CA GLU A 52 1.30 4.86 6.55
C GLU A 52 2.03 3.92 5.58
N HIS A 53 3.15 3.38 6.05
CA HIS A 53 4.06 2.60 5.21
C HIS A 53 3.44 1.31 4.67
N ASP A 54 2.59 0.65 5.44
CA ASP A 54 1.94 -0.60 5.02
C ASP A 54 1.00 -0.34 3.84
N THR A 55 0.11 0.65 3.96
CA THR A 55 -0.79 1.10 2.89
C THR A 55 0.00 1.57 1.66
N PHE A 56 1.08 2.32 1.87
CA PHE A 56 1.97 2.74 0.79
C PHE A 56 2.51 1.53 0.00
N PHE A 57 3.05 0.52 0.69
CA PHE A 57 3.61 -0.66 0.03
C PHE A 57 2.53 -1.54 -0.61
N GLU A 58 1.33 -1.59 -0.06
CA GLU A 58 0.19 -2.28 -0.65
C GLU A 58 -0.20 -1.64 -1.99
N ILE A 59 -0.36 -0.31 -2.04
CA ILE A 59 -0.68 0.42 -3.28
C ILE A 59 0.41 0.24 -4.32
N VAL A 60 1.69 0.31 -3.92
CA VAL A 60 2.82 0.01 -4.81
C VAL A 60 2.67 -1.39 -5.38
N SER A 61 2.45 -2.39 -4.54
CA SER A 61 2.38 -3.80 -4.94
C SER A 61 1.23 -4.05 -5.93
N LEU A 62 0.04 -3.53 -5.64
CA LEU A 62 -1.14 -3.63 -6.51
C LEU A 62 -0.90 -2.95 -7.85
N TYR A 63 -0.31 -1.75 -7.86
CA TYR A 63 0.00 -1.05 -9.10
C TYR A 63 1.06 -1.79 -9.94
N LEU A 64 2.11 -2.32 -9.30
CA LEU A 64 3.14 -3.09 -10.00
C LEU A 64 2.59 -4.39 -10.61
N ASP A 65 1.65 -5.05 -9.92
CA ASP A 65 0.96 -6.23 -10.45
C ASP A 65 0.05 -5.86 -11.63
N HIS A 66 -0.73 -4.78 -11.50
CA HIS A 66 -1.59 -4.24 -12.56
C HIS A 66 -0.80 -3.92 -13.85
N VAL A 67 0.33 -3.22 -13.73
CA VAL A 67 1.19 -2.86 -14.87
C VAL A 67 1.91 -4.08 -15.47
N GLY A 68 2.21 -5.07 -14.62
CA GLY A 68 2.90 -6.29 -14.99
C GLY A 68 4.41 -6.23 -14.80
N LYS A 69 4.93 -7.24 -14.09
CA LYS A 69 6.35 -7.39 -13.71
C LYS A 69 7.37 -7.21 -14.85
N THR A 70 7.06 -7.70 -16.06
CA THR A 70 7.97 -7.62 -17.22
C THR A 70 8.15 -6.19 -17.69
N LYS A 71 7.07 -5.40 -17.74
CA LYS A 71 7.09 -4.01 -18.17
C LYS A 71 7.83 -3.15 -17.14
N VAL A 72 7.46 -3.30 -15.87
CA VAL A 72 8.11 -2.62 -14.75
C VAL A 72 9.61 -2.90 -14.75
N SER A 73 10.02 -4.17 -14.87
CA SER A 73 11.43 -4.56 -14.86
C SER A 73 12.24 -3.87 -15.96
N LYS A 74 11.72 -3.84 -17.19
CA LYS A 74 12.38 -3.21 -18.35
C LYS A 74 12.48 -1.69 -18.18
N GLU A 75 11.40 -1.03 -17.78
CA GLU A 75 11.34 0.43 -17.70
C GLU A 75 12.03 0.99 -16.45
N ALA A 76 11.88 0.35 -15.29
CA ALA A 76 12.50 0.77 -14.03
C ALA A 76 13.95 0.26 -13.86
N LYS A 77 14.43 -0.61 -14.76
CA LYS A 77 15.75 -1.28 -14.67
C LYS A 77 15.94 -2.01 -13.34
N ILE A 78 14.90 -2.72 -12.90
CA ILE A 78 14.89 -3.54 -11.68
C ILE A 78 14.76 -5.01 -12.11
N PRO A 79 15.53 -5.96 -11.55
CA PRO A 79 15.37 -7.38 -11.87
C PRO A 79 13.93 -7.86 -11.63
N GLN A 80 13.39 -8.70 -12.52
CA GLN A 80 12.01 -9.20 -12.40
C GLN A 80 11.76 -9.91 -11.06
N ARG A 81 12.76 -10.64 -10.54
CA ARG A 81 12.68 -11.28 -9.22
C ARG A 81 12.44 -10.26 -8.10
N THR A 82 13.10 -9.11 -8.16
CA THR A 82 12.91 -8.05 -7.17
C THR A 82 11.52 -7.43 -7.28
N ILE A 83 10.99 -7.26 -8.50
CA ILE A 83 9.60 -6.79 -8.70
C ILE A 83 8.59 -7.81 -8.18
N TYR A 84 8.83 -9.10 -8.40
CA TYR A 84 7.99 -10.16 -7.85
C TYR A 84 7.97 -10.14 -6.32
N ASN A 85 9.13 -9.97 -5.68
CA ASN A 85 9.23 -9.85 -4.22
C ASN A 85 8.48 -8.61 -3.70
N PHE A 86 8.53 -7.50 -4.43
CA PHE A 86 7.71 -6.31 -4.13
C PHE A 86 6.23 -6.67 -4.12
N ILE A 87 5.72 -7.25 -5.21
CA ILE A 87 4.30 -7.61 -5.37
C ILE A 87 3.84 -8.58 -4.27
N LYS A 88 4.73 -9.48 -3.82
CA LYS A 88 4.44 -10.45 -2.77
C LYS A 88 4.56 -9.88 -1.35
N GLY A 89 4.90 -8.61 -1.17
CA GLY A 89 5.15 -8.04 0.17
C GLY A 89 6.35 -8.66 0.87
N GLU A 90 7.30 -9.23 0.12
CA GLU A 90 8.55 -9.73 0.69
C GLU A 90 9.51 -8.53 0.90
N HIS A 91 9.37 -7.85 2.05
CA HIS A 91 9.95 -6.53 2.39
C HIS A 91 11.49 -6.42 2.46
N LYS A 92 12.27 -7.32 1.83
CA LYS A 92 13.74 -7.19 1.75
C LYS A 92 14.20 -6.36 0.55
N THR A 93 13.56 -5.22 0.32
CA THR A 93 13.90 -4.37 -0.82
C THR A 93 14.64 -3.11 -0.37
N SER A 94 15.78 -2.82 -1.02
CA SER A 94 16.55 -1.60 -0.78
C SER A 94 15.74 -0.34 -1.07
N SER A 95 16.01 0.71 -0.32
CA SER A 95 15.47 2.06 -0.54
C SER A 95 15.68 2.54 -1.98
N GLU A 96 16.82 2.21 -2.59
CA GLU A 96 17.11 2.49 -4.00
C GLU A 96 16.02 1.95 -4.95
N ASN A 97 15.57 0.71 -4.73
CA ASN A 97 14.56 0.09 -5.58
C ASN A 97 13.17 0.72 -5.34
N VAL A 98 12.87 1.14 -4.10
CA VAL A 98 11.64 1.92 -3.81
C VAL A 98 11.66 3.24 -4.60
N PHE A 99 12.78 3.96 -4.60
CA PHE A 99 12.91 5.20 -5.38
C PHE A 99 12.78 4.96 -6.89
N LYS A 100 13.37 3.88 -7.42
CA LYS A 100 13.22 3.50 -8.84
C LYS A 100 11.76 3.21 -9.21
N VAL A 101 11.02 2.53 -8.34
CA VAL A 101 9.58 2.29 -8.52
C VAL A 101 8.80 3.61 -8.49
N MET A 102 9.02 4.47 -7.51
CA MET A 102 8.36 5.79 -7.44
C MET A 102 8.64 6.66 -8.66
N LYS A 103 9.88 6.64 -9.16
CA LYS A 103 10.28 7.33 -10.39
C LYS A 103 9.57 6.74 -11.61
N PHE A 104 9.45 5.42 -11.69
CA PHE A 104 8.70 4.74 -12.74
C PHE A 104 7.23 5.17 -12.76
N ILE A 105 6.55 5.17 -11.62
CA ILE A 105 5.14 5.59 -11.48
C ILE A 105 4.98 7.05 -11.93
N SER A 106 5.88 7.93 -11.49
CA SER A 106 5.89 9.33 -11.91
C SER A 106 6.12 9.53 -13.41
N ALA A 107 6.90 8.66 -14.06
CA ALA A 107 7.10 8.70 -15.51
C ALA A 107 5.84 8.26 -16.28
N GLN A 108 5.08 7.28 -15.76
CA GLN A 108 3.80 6.88 -16.37
C GLN A 108 2.80 8.06 -16.37
N VAL A 109 2.74 8.85 -15.29
CA VAL A 109 1.91 10.07 -15.23
C VAL A 109 2.18 11.01 -16.41
N ILE A 110 3.46 11.25 -16.73
CA ILE A 110 3.85 12.16 -17.82
C ILE A 110 3.49 11.55 -19.18
N LYS A 111 3.65 10.23 -19.34
CA LYS A 111 3.40 9.53 -20.59
C LYS A 111 1.92 9.46 -20.97
N TYR A 112 1.04 9.26 -19.97
CA TYR A 112 -0.42 9.16 -20.17
C TYR A 112 -1.15 10.51 -19.96
N ALA A 113 -0.42 11.60 -19.76
CA ALA A 113 -0.97 12.95 -19.74
C ALA A 113 -0.96 13.65 -21.12
N LYS A 114 -0.43 12.99 -22.15
CA LYS A 114 -0.47 13.39 -23.55
C LYS A 114 -1.53 12.59 -24.29
#